data_AF-A0A1H0CVZ9-F1
#
_entry.id   AF-A0A1H0CVZ9-F1
#
_cell.length_a   1.000
_cell.length_b   1.000
_cell.length_c   1.000
_cell.angle_alpha   90.00
_cell.angle_beta   90.00
_cell.angle_gamma   90.00
#
_symmetry.space_group_name_H-M   'P 1'
#
loop_
_entity.id
_entity.type
_entity.pdbx_description
1 polymer ?
#
loop_
_entity_poly.entity_id
_entity_poly.type
_entity_poly.pdbx_seq_one_letter_code
_entity_poly.pdbx_strand_id
1 'polypeptide(L)'
;MTPRFPGGPARRGRQVAIVVGVVAAVGAGGWFTGTQMQSPADAAAAHQPPKAGPVTVAVARQKLTATVVAQGTVEFGAPQGISLSGPVGSAGEDESTQRVTKLPAEGQTLTEGSVLMQVSGRPVFVLRGSVPMYRSLGPDSSGEDVRQLQSALRRLGHDPGAVSGNYREGTAAAVGRWYESKGHEPQSPGIADRQQRGDLEAAVSSARLALLELQTGGGDGGDTSPGAGSGEAADLRLRAARQELDRANAALNAFMATYGTKVPAGEVVFLPELPVRVDKVKVKLGGSLEGEVATVTSSDVVVQATVPATDGAALREGMEARIEAADGRQVRGVVSRVGGVDAGRAGDETGAAPGDAGKSGTDGEAAGGEGAAADPAAPVPLEISVPDPGPLRNQSGGVAKVTIEVGASEESVLVVPVAAVRTSTDGKARVQVRRDGRTVTVPVTVGLAAAGLVEVTPGGGALDEGDRVVVGR
;
A
#
# COMPACT_ATOMS: atom_id res chain seq x y z
N MET A 1 106.96 11.64 -111.95
CA MET A 1 105.82 10.82 -112.42
C MET A 1 104.70 10.90 -111.38
N THR A 2 103.45 10.99 -111.84
CA THR A 2 102.20 10.71 -111.09
C THR A 2 101.71 9.29 -111.45
N PRO A 3 100.61 8.71 -110.89
CA PRO A 3 99.60 9.17 -109.90
C PRO A 3 99.61 8.24 -108.62
N ARG A 4 98.56 7.89 -107.83
CA ARG A 4 97.09 8.09 -107.79
C ARG A 4 96.52 7.83 -106.36
N PHE A 5 95.25 8.19 -106.10
CA PHE A 5 94.42 7.75 -104.95
C PHE A 5 93.49 6.56 -105.35
N PRO A 6 93.00 5.71 -104.41
CA PRO A 6 91.85 5.94 -103.49
C PRO A 6 92.20 5.66 -101.99
N GLY A 7 91.40 5.84 -100.93
CA GLY A 7 89.94 5.87 -100.70
C GLY A 7 89.50 4.61 -99.90
N GLY A 8 88.71 4.62 -98.80
CA GLY A 8 88.00 5.68 -98.05
C GLY A 8 87.60 5.21 -96.61
N PRO A 9 86.72 5.92 -95.87
CA PRO A 9 86.52 5.72 -94.41
C PRO A 9 85.24 4.97 -94.00
N ALA A 10 85.22 4.40 -92.78
CA ALA A 10 84.11 4.39 -91.78
C ALA A 10 84.05 3.12 -90.89
N ARG A 11 84.21 3.27 -89.55
CA ARG A 11 83.79 2.24 -88.55
C ARG A 11 83.22 2.76 -87.21
N ARG A 12 83.40 4.04 -86.83
CA ARG A 12 83.04 4.54 -85.48
C ARG A 12 81.54 4.75 -85.21
N GLY A 13 80.71 5.00 -86.22
CA GLY A 13 79.28 5.34 -86.00
C GLY A 13 78.43 4.20 -85.40
N ARG A 14 78.78 2.93 -85.66
CA ARG A 14 77.95 1.77 -85.28
C ARG A 14 77.94 1.47 -83.77
N GLN A 15 78.96 1.92 -83.01
CA GLN A 15 79.01 1.71 -81.57
C GLN A 15 78.12 2.72 -80.80
N VAL A 16 78.07 3.99 -81.24
CA VAL A 16 77.26 5.04 -80.60
C VAL A 16 75.76 4.71 -80.69
N ALA A 17 75.30 4.22 -81.85
CA ALA A 17 73.90 3.84 -82.06
C ALA A 17 73.41 2.73 -81.10
N ILE A 18 74.29 1.78 -80.75
CA ILE A 18 73.95 0.68 -79.82
C ILE A 18 73.78 1.23 -78.40
N VAL A 19 74.66 2.11 -77.94
CA VAL A 19 74.58 2.71 -76.59
C VAL A 19 73.31 3.55 -76.46
N VAL A 20 72.98 4.39 -77.45
CA VAL A 20 71.74 5.19 -77.46
C VAL A 20 70.50 4.29 -77.45
N GLY A 21 70.50 3.20 -78.24
CA GLY A 21 69.40 2.23 -78.24
C GLY A 21 69.17 1.54 -76.89
N VAL A 22 70.24 1.15 -76.20
CA VAL A 22 70.15 0.54 -74.86
C VAL A 22 69.65 1.55 -73.82
N VAL A 23 70.15 2.80 -73.83
CA VAL A 23 69.68 3.84 -72.90
C VAL A 23 68.21 4.18 -73.14
N ALA A 24 67.76 4.26 -74.40
CA ALA A 24 66.35 4.45 -74.73
C ALA A 24 65.47 3.27 -74.27
N ALA A 25 65.94 2.03 -74.44
CA ALA A 25 65.21 0.84 -73.98
C ALA A 25 65.11 0.75 -72.44
N VAL A 26 66.17 1.10 -71.72
CA VAL A 26 66.16 1.16 -70.25
C VAL A 26 65.27 2.29 -69.74
N GLY A 27 65.29 3.46 -70.38
CA GLY A 27 64.39 4.58 -70.06
C GLY A 27 62.93 4.24 -70.29
N ALA A 28 62.60 3.63 -71.43
CA ALA A 28 61.24 3.18 -71.74
C ALA A 28 60.77 2.07 -70.78
N GLY A 29 61.65 1.11 -70.46
CA GLY A 29 61.37 0.04 -69.50
C GLY A 29 61.07 0.59 -68.10
N GLY A 30 61.91 1.49 -67.59
CA GLY A 30 61.72 2.14 -66.29
C GLY A 30 60.43 2.97 -66.22
N TRP A 31 60.09 3.69 -67.30
CA TRP A 31 58.84 4.43 -67.40
C TRP A 31 57.60 3.52 -67.42
N PHE A 32 57.66 2.39 -68.14
CA PHE A 32 56.58 1.41 -68.20
C PHE A 32 56.38 0.62 -66.91
N THR A 33 57.44 0.34 -66.14
CA THR A 33 57.31 -0.22 -64.79
C THR A 33 56.79 0.80 -63.77
N GLY A 34 57.13 2.09 -63.94
CA GLY A 34 56.72 3.15 -63.03
C GLY A 34 55.21 3.42 -63.03
N THR A 35 54.50 3.19 -64.14
CA THR A 35 53.05 3.42 -64.25
C THR A 35 52.18 2.26 -63.73
N GLN A 36 52.78 1.13 -63.37
CA GLN A 36 52.10 -0.02 -62.72
C GLN A 36 52.21 0.00 -61.19
N MET A 37 53.15 0.76 -60.61
CA MET A 37 53.36 0.82 -59.16
C MET A 37 52.53 1.94 -58.52
N GLN A 38 51.24 1.67 -58.30
CA GLN A 38 50.36 2.56 -57.56
C GLN A 38 50.80 2.67 -56.09
N SER A 39 51.04 3.88 -55.60
CA SER A 39 51.60 4.09 -54.25
C SER A 39 50.63 3.62 -53.16
N PRO A 40 51.11 3.11 -52.01
CA PRO A 40 50.26 2.93 -50.82
C PRO A 40 49.52 4.22 -50.40
N ALA A 41 50.09 5.40 -50.71
CA ALA A 41 49.41 6.68 -50.50
C ALA A 41 48.27 6.94 -51.50
N ASP A 42 48.42 6.51 -52.77
CA ASP A 42 47.37 6.63 -53.79
C ASP A 42 46.24 5.62 -53.54
N ALA A 43 46.58 4.42 -53.07
CA ALA A 43 45.61 3.43 -52.60
C ALA A 43 44.82 3.96 -51.38
N ALA A 44 45.48 4.64 -50.44
CA ALA A 44 44.81 5.32 -49.33
C ALA A 44 43.89 6.46 -49.82
N ALA A 45 44.32 7.25 -50.82
CA ALA A 45 43.52 8.32 -51.41
C ALA A 45 42.31 7.80 -52.24
N ALA A 46 42.38 6.58 -52.78
CA ALA A 46 41.28 5.95 -53.51
C ALA A 46 40.10 5.55 -52.58
N HIS A 47 40.33 5.44 -51.27
CA HIS A 47 39.26 5.26 -50.29
C HIS A 47 38.48 6.57 -50.07
N GLN A 48 37.54 6.86 -50.98
CA GLN A 48 36.52 7.87 -50.74
C GLN A 48 35.81 7.58 -49.41
N PRO A 49 35.74 8.54 -48.47
CA PRO A 49 34.97 8.35 -47.25
C PRO A 49 33.52 7.96 -47.58
N PRO A 50 32.91 6.99 -46.86
CA PRO A 50 31.52 6.64 -47.08
C PRO A 50 30.66 7.90 -46.90
N LYS A 51 29.86 8.22 -47.93
CA LYS A 51 29.10 9.49 -47.97
C LYS A 51 28.30 9.66 -46.69
N ALA A 52 28.61 10.73 -45.95
CA ALA A 52 27.96 11.06 -44.69
C ALA A 52 26.43 11.00 -44.86
N GLY A 53 25.78 10.22 -44.00
CA GLY A 53 24.38 9.89 -44.12
C GLY A 53 23.77 9.68 -42.74
N PRO A 54 22.47 9.96 -42.59
CA PRO A 54 21.83 10.07 -41.28
C PRO A 54 21.97 8.77 -40.46
N VAL A 55 22.34 8.95 -39.20
CA VAL A 55 22.36 7.88 -38.19
C VAL A 55 20.93 7.38 -38.02
N THR A 56 20.74 6.08 -38.22
CA THR A 56 19.42 5.44 -38.13
C THR A 56 19.42 4.31 -37.10
N VAL A 57 18.25 4.08 -36.51
CA VAL A 57 17.93 2.94 -35.63
C VAL A 57 16.72 2.24 -36.24
N ALA A 58 16.56 0.94 -35.99
CA ALA A 58 15.34 0.22 -36.39
C ALA A 58 14.19 0.53 -35.42
N VAL A 59 12.96 0.66 -35.92
CA VAL A 59 11.75 0.49 -35.10
C VAL A 59 11.73 -0.94 -34.59
N ALA A 60 11.42 -1.15 -33.32
CA ALA A 60 11.22 -2.47 -32.72
C ALA A 60 9.80 -2.57 -32.13
N ARG A 61 9.28 -3.78 -31.96
CA ARG A 61 8.05 -4.03 -31.22
C ARG A 61 8.37 -4.69 -29.87
N GLN A 62 8.12 -3.99 -28.77
CA GLN A 62 8.38 -4.52 -27.43
C GLN A 62 7.46 -3.88 -26.37
N LYS A 63 7.37 -4.52 -25.20
CA LYS A 63 6.66 -3.96 -24.04
C LYS A 63 7.49 -2.83 -23.43
N LEU A 64 6.86 -1.68 -23.13
CA LEU A 64 7.48 -0.59 -22.38
C LEU A 64 6.97 -0.59 -20.94
N THR A 65 7.86 -0.34 -19.98
CA THR A 65 7.53 -0.03 -18.59
C THR A 65 8.24 1.26 -18.22
N ALA A 66 7.49 2.31 -17.90
CA ALA A 66 8.01 3.55 -17.34
C ALA A 66 8.26 3.37 -15.85
N THR A 67 9.42 3.82 -15.38
CA THR A 67 9.82 3.70 -13.97
C THR A 67 10.38 5.00 -13.44
N VAL A 68 9.95 5.40 -12.24
CA VAL A 68 10.58 6.45 -11.45
C VAL A 68 11.59 5.81 -10.50
N VAL A 69 12.78 6.38 -10.37
CA VAL A 69 13.86 5.86 -9.52
C VAL A 69 14.18 6.87 -8.42
N ALA A 70 14.09 6.44 -7.17
CA ALA A 70 14.39 7.23 -5.99
C ALA A 70 15.49 6.57 -5.13
N GLN A 71 16.06 7.36 -4.24
CA GLN A 71 16.78 6.84 -3.06
C GLN A 71 15.87 7.02 -1.84
N GLY A 72 15.94 6.08 -0.89
CA GLY A 72 15.15 6.15 0.33
C GLY A 72 15.84 5.49 1.53
N THR A 73 15.39 5.84 2.74
CA THR A 73 15.82 5.23 4.00
C THR A 73 14.90 4.07 4.36
N VAL A 74 15.51 2.95 4.77
CA VAL A 74 14.84 1.74 5.23
C VAL A 74 14.55 1.88 6.71
N GLU A 75 13.28 1.86 7.10
CA GLU A 75 12.82 2.08 8.47
C GLU A 75 11.76 1.04 8.87
N PHE A 76 11.49 0.90 10.17
CA PHE A 76 10.30 0.18 10.64
C PHE A 76 9.11 1.13 10.67
N GLY A 77 7.89 0.61 10.48
CA GLY A 77 6.68 1.41 10.67
C GLY A 77 6.67 2.13 12.04
N ALA A 78 6.28 3.40 12.02
CA ALA A 78 6.42 4.31 13.17
C ALA A 78 5.79 3.73 14.46
N PRO A 79 6.43 3.87 15.64
CA PRO A 79 5.92 3.29 16.88
C PRO A 79 4.52 3.81 17.24
N GLN A 80 3.52 2.91 17.17
CA GLN A 80 2.15 3.21 17.56
C GLN A 80 2.00 3.06 19.07
N GLY A 81 1.49 4.11 19.72
CA GLY A 81 1.09 4.07 21.12
C GLY A 81 -0.17 3.24 21.34
N ILE A 82 -0.14 2.33 22.33
CA ILE A 82 -1.32 1.62 22.81
C ILE A 82 -1.81 2.28 24.10
N SER A 83 -3.07 2.70 24.11
CA SER A 83 -3.81 3.14 25.29
C SER A 83 -5.04 2.24 25.49
N LEU A 84 -5.55 2.17 26.72
CA LEU A 84 -6.74 1.37 27.05
C LEU A 84 -7.99 2.27 27.10
N SER A 85 -9.05 1.88 26.40
CA SER A 85 -10.23 2.72 26.17
C SER A 85 -11.23 2.73 27.34
N GLY A 86 -10.74 2.86 28.57
CA GLY A 86 -11.53 2.76 29.81
C GLY A 86 -11.22 1.50 30.61
N PRO A 87 -12.12 1.06 31.50
CA PRO A 87 -11.82 0.02 32.48
C PRO A 87 -11.63 -1.37 31.89
N VAL A 88 -10.70 -2.12 32.49
CA VAL A 88 -10.49 -3.55 32.28
C VAL A 88 -11.24 -4.30 33.39
N GLY A 89 -12.42 -4.81 33.08
CA GLY A 89 -13.39 -5.32 34.07
C GLY A 89 -14.78 -4.72 33.93
N SER A 90 -15.78 -5.47 34.41
CA SER A 90 -16.92 -4.86 35.07
C SER A 90 -16.41 -4.10 36.30
N ALA A 91 -16.89 -2.89 36.54
CA ALA A 91 -16.75 -2.27 37.85
C ALA A 91 -17.60 -3.08 38.85
N GLY A 92 -16.93 -3.75 39.78
CA GLY A 92 -17.58 -4.33 40.95
C GLY A 92 -17.93 -3.25 41.98
N GLU A 93 -18.54 -3.65 43.09
CA GLU A 93 -18.86 -2.74 44.21
C GLU A 93 -17.58 -2.20 44.89
N ASP A 94 -16.46 -2.91 44.76
CA ASP A 94 -15.13 -2.33 44.93
C ASP A 94 -14.76 -1.49 43.68
N GLU A 95 -14.67 -0.16 43.85
CA GLU A 95 -13.90 0.74 42.96
C GLU A 95 -12.39 0.45 43.08
N SER A 96 -12.01 -0.78 42.76
CA SER A 96 -10.64 -1.26 42.85
C SER A 96 -9.77 -0.47 41.88
N THR A 97 -8.79 0.25 42.44
CA THR A 97 -7.76 0.94 41.67
C THR A 97 -7.18 -0.05 40.66
N GLN A 98 -7.39 0.18 39.36
CA GLN A 98 -6.97 -0.77 38.33
C GLN A 98 -5.44 -0.92 38.35
N ARG A 99 -4.95 -2.13 38.65
CA ARG A 99 -3.53 -2.40 38.82
C ARG A 99 -3.02 -3.38 37.79
N VAL A 100 -1.88 -3.07 37.18
CA VAL A 100 -1.22 -4.00 36.25
C VAL A 100 -0.73 -5.23 37.03
N THR A 101 -1.34 -6.39 36.78
CA THR A 101 -0.98 -7.68 37.40
C THR A 101 -0.06 -8.53 36.52
N LYS A 102 0.01 -8.21 35.22
CA LYS A 102 1.01 -8.78 34.30
C LYS A 102 1.38 -7.73 33.25
N LEU A 103 2.67 -7.44 33.09
CA LEU A 103 3.18 -6.53 32.07
C LEU A 103 3.21 -7.19 30.68
N PRO A 104 3.18 -6.41 29.58
CA PRO A 104 3.69 -6.87 28.29
C PRO A 104 5.18 -7.22 28.41
N ALA A 105 5.68 -8.12 27.56
CA ALA A 105 7.12 -8.36 27.44
C ALA A 105 7.70 -7.54 26.28
N GLU A 106 8.77 -6.79 26.53
CA GLU A 106 9.47 -6.04 25.47
C GLU A 106 10.06 -7.00 24.42
N GLY A 107 9.94 -6.63 23.15
CA GLY A 107 10.30 -7.48 22.02
C GLY A 107 9.33 -8.62 21.71
N GLN A 108 8.22 -8.79 22.45
CA GLN A 108 7.19 -9.81 22.20
C GLN A 108 6.45 -9.55 20.87
N THR A 109 6.33 -10.57 20.03
CA THR A 109 5.41 -10.54 18.88
C THR A 109 3.99 -10.79 19.35
N LEU A 110 3.07 -9.90 18.99
CA LEU A 110 1.64 -10.00 19.25
C LEU A 110 0.90 -10.41 17.98
N THR A 111 0.13 -11.49 18.08
CA THR A 111 -0.76 -12.00 17.02
C THR A 111 -2.23 -11.79 17.41
N GLU A 112 -3.16 -11.97 16.47
CA GLU A 112 -4.60 -11.85 16.78
C GLU A 112 -5.02 -12.83 17.90
N GLY A 113 -5.73 -12.31 18.89
CA GLY A 113 -6.10 -13.05 20.10
C GLY A 113 -4.95 -13.28 21.09
N SER A 114 -3.83 -12.56 20.98
CA SER A 114 -2.79 -12.51 22.01
C SER A 114 -3.26 -11.72 23.23
N VAL A 115 -2.77 -12.07 24.42
CA VAL A 115 -2.91 -11.25 25.63
C VAL A 115 -1.69 -10.32 25.70
N LEU A 116 -1.94 -9.01 25.65
CA LEU A 116 -0.93 -7.95 25.80
C LEU A 116 -0.45 -7.85 27.25
N MET A 117 -1.39 -7.76 28.18
CA MET A 117 -1.15 -7.53 29.60
C MET A 117 -2.33 -8.04 30.44
N GLN A 118 -2.22 -8.00 31.77
CA GLN A 118 -3.36 -8.23 32.66
C GLN A 118 -3.47 -7.11 33.69
N VAL A 119 -4.71 -6.78 34.05
CA VAL A 119 -5.10 -5.70 34.94
C VAL A 119 -6.09 -6.27 35.94
N SER A 120 -5.78 -6.20 37.23
CA SER A 120 -6.57 -6.82 38.30
C SER A 120 -6.96 -8.29 38.00
N GLY A 121 -6.06 -9.05 37.34
CA GLY A 121 -6.27 -10.43 36.89
C GLY A 121 -7.07 -10.60 35.59
N ARG A 122 -7.73 -9.55 35.09
CA ARG A 122 -8.45 -9.55 33.81
C ARG A 122 -7.50 -9.36 32.62
N PRO A 123 -7.75 -10.00 31.47
CA PRO A 123 -6.89 -9.89 30.28
C PRO A 123 -7.10 -8.57 29.53
N VAL A 124 -6.04 -8.08 28.89
CA VAL A 124 -6.14 -7.16 27.76
C VAL A 124 -5.74 -7.93 26.50
N PHE A 125 -6.67 -8.13 25.58
CA PHE A 125 -6.47 -8.82 24.30
C PHE A 125 -6.10 -7.86 23.17
N VAL A 126 -5.43 -8.39 22.15
CA VAL A 126 -5.15 -7.69 20.89
C VAL A 126 -5.89 -8.36 19.74
N LEU A 127 -6.70 -7.59 19.01
CA LEU A 127 -7.48 -8.04 17.85
C LEU A 127 -7.18 -7.17 16.62
N ARG A 128 -7.42 -7.68 15.41
CA ARG A 128 -7.24 -6.90 14.17
C ARG A 128 -8.51 -6.12 13.82
N GLY A 129 -8.39 -4.80 13.79
CA GLY A 129 -9.46 -3.85 13.46
C GLY A 129 -8.95 -2.42 13.37
N SER A 130 -9.59 -1.59 12.54
CA SER A 130 -9.24 -0.19 12.34
C SER A 130 -10.05 0.78 13.20
N VAL A 131 -11.16 0.33 13.79
CA VAL A 131 -11.97 1.14 14.72
C VAL A 131 -11.44 0.89 16.15
N PRO A 132 -11.03 1.90 16.92
CA PRO A 132 -10.64 1.70 18.31
C PRO A 132 -11.85 1.31 19.18
N MET A 133 -11.63 0.63 20.31
CA MET A 133 -12.67 0.55 21.34
C MET A 133 -12.97 1.96 21.88
N TYR A 134 -14.24 2.25 22.15
CA TYR A 134 -14.68 3.50 22.78
C TYR A 134 -15.87 3.30 23.76
N ARG A 135 -16.36 2.06 23.86
CA ARG A 135 -17.48 1.63 24.71
C ARG A 135 -17.36 0.13 24.98
N SER A 136 -17.98 -0.34 26.05
CA SER A 136 -18.18 -1.77 26.27
C SER A 136 -19.20 -2.33 25.27
N LEU A 137 -19.03 -3.59 24.84
CA LEU A 137 -19.91 -4.25 23.88
C LEU A 137 -20.71 -5.37 24.56
N GLY A 138 -22.00 -5.50 24.24
CA GLY A 138 -22.91 -6.49 24.83
C GLY A 138 -24.16 -6.75 23.98
N PRO A 139 -25.13 -7.57 24.44
CA PRO A 139 -26.30 -8.03 23.68
C PRO A 139 -27.24 -6.97 23.06
N ASP A 140 -27.10 -5.71 23.44
CA ASP A 140 -27.79 -4.53 22.91
C ASP A 140 -27.00 -3.79 21.80
N SER A 141 -25.71 -4.07 21.70
CA SER A 141 -24.74 -3.21 21.03
C SER A 141 -24.75 -3.44 19.52
N SER A 142 -24.73 -2.36 18.74
CA SER A 142 -24.67 -2.41 17.28
C SER A 142 -23.74 -1.34 16.71
N GLY A 143 -22.97 -1.69 15.67
CA GLY A 143 -21.98 -0.81 15.04
C GLY A 143 -20.89 -1.57 14.27
N GLU A 144 -19.92 -0.83 13.76
CA GLU A 144 -18.77 -1.40 13.03
C GLU A 144 -17.72 -2.01 13.98
N ASP A 145 -17.62 -1.47 15.20
CA ASP A 145 -16.91 -2.05 16.34
C ASP A 145 -17.40 -3.49 16.67
N VAL A 146 -18.71 -3.71 16.62
CA VAL A 146 -19.31 -5.04 16.73
C VAL A 146 -18.99 -5.90 15.49
N ARG A 147 -19.00 -5.34 14.28
CA ARG A 147 -18.67 -6.10 13.05
C ARG A 147 -17.22 -6.57 13.04
N GLN A 148 -16.27 -5.75 13.46
CA GLN A 148 -14.86 -6.15 13.54
C GLN A 148 -14.63 -7.17 14.67
N LEU A 149 -15.31 -7.05 15.82
CA LEU A 149 -15.26 -8.08 16.88
C LEU A 149 -15.79 -9.43 16.36
N GLN A 150 -16.97 -9.43 15.72
CA GLN A 150 -17.54 -10.62 15.08
C GLN A 150 -16.60 -11.19 14.00
N SER A 151 -15.94 -10.34 13.22
CA SER A 151 -14.95 -10.76 12.22
C SER A 151 -13.71 -11.40 12.85
N ALA A 152 -13.21 -10.84 13.95
CA ALA A 152 -12.05 -11.33 14.69
C ALA A 152 -12.34 -12.66 15.39
N LEU A 153 -13.47 -12.77 16.10
CA LEU A 153 -13.93 -14.02 16.71
C LEU A 153 -14.00 -15.16 15.69
N ARG A 154 -14.58 -14.89 14.51
CA ARG A 154 -14.62 -15.85 13.40
C ARG A 154 -13.23 -16.23 12.86
N ARG A 155 -12.30 -15.28 12.72
CA ARG A 155 -10.89 -15.56 12.35
C ARG A 155 -10.17 -16.42 13.40
N LEU A 156 -10.53 -16.25 14.67
CA LEU A 156 -10.04 -17.03 15.81
C LEU A 156 -10.73 -18.40 15.99
N GLY A 157 -11.65 -18.79 15.07
CA GLY A 157 -12.38 -20.05 15.14
C GLY A 157 -13.58 -20.07 16.10
N HIS A 158 -13.90 -18.93 16.72
CA HIS A 158 -15.06 -18.77 17.61
C HIS A 158 -16.25 -18.20 16.83
N ASP A 159 -17.04 -19.07 16.19
CA ASP A 159 -18.17 -18.64 15.35
C ASP A 159 -19.21 -17.79 16.12
N PRO A 160 -19.43 -16.51 15.76
CA PRO A 160 -20.44 -15.64 16.36
C PRO A 160 -21.79 -15.70 15.63
N GLY A 161 -21.91 -16.51 14.56
CA GLY A 161 -23.00 -16.47 13.59
C GLY A 161 -22.80 -15.37 12.54
N ALA A 162 -23.90 -14.78 12.09
CA ALA A 162 -23.88 -13.76 11.04
C ALA A 162 -23.16 -12.48 11.50
N VAL A 163 -22.07 -12.13 10.80
CA VAL A 163 -21.25 -10.91 11.00
C VAL A 163 -22.01 -9.67 10.51
N SER A 164 -23.08 -9.35 11.22
CA SER A 164 -24.07 -8.34 10.86
C SER A 164 -23.73 -6.95 11.40
N GLY A 165 -22.88 -6.85 12.41
CA GLY A 165 -22.67 -5.61 13.18
C GLY A 165 -23.72 -5.39 14.27
N ASN A 166 -24.61 -6.35 14.54
CA ASN A 166 -25.49 -6.37 15.71
C ASN A 166 -25.02 -7.50 16.64
N TYR A 167 -24.73 -7.19 17.89
CA TYR A 167 -24.29 -8.17 18.87
C TYR A 167 -25.51 -8.95 19.35
N ARG A 168 -25.45 -10.28 19.30
CA ARG A 168 -26.58 -11.17 19.64
C ARG A 168 -26.07 -12.34 20.47
N GLU A 169 -26.96 -13.19 20.96
CA GLU A 169 -26.64 -14.40 21.74
C GLU A 169 -25.49 -15.23 21.14
N GLY A 170 -25.48 -15.46 19.82
CA GLY A 170 -24.38 -16.16 19.14
C GLY A 170 -23.02 -15.47 19.30
N THR A 171 -22.99 -14.14 19.29
CA THR A 171 -21.78 -13.34 19.57
C THR A 171 -21.39 -13.38 21.04
N ALA A 172 -22.36 -13.27 21.96
CA ALA A 172 -22.12 -13.41 23.40
C ALA A 172 -21.51 -14.77 23.76
N ALA A 173 -22.04 -15.84 23.17
CA ALA A 173 -21.53 -17.20 23.33
C ALA A 173 -20.16 -17.40 22.68
N ALA A 174 -19.88 -16.75 21.55
CA ALA A 174 -18.55 -16.77 20.92
C ALA A 174 -17.50 -16.03 21.76
N VAL A 175 -17.84 -14.89 22.35
CA VAL A 175 -17.00 -14.18 23.33
C VAL A 175 -16.74 -15.06 24.55
N GLY A 176 -17.76 -15.72 25.11
CA GLY A 176 -17.59 -16.67 26.22
C GLY A 176 -16.54 -17.75 25.90
N ARG A 177 -16.75 -18.49 24.80
CA ARG A 177 -15.81 -19.53 24.34
C ARG A 177 -14.41 -19.00 24.02
N TRP A 178 -14.28 -17.73 23.63
CA TRP A 178 -12.99 -17.10 23.35
C TRP A 178 -12.22 -16.72 24.61
N TYR A 179 -12.89 -16.21 25.64
CA TYR A 179 -12.27 -15.96 26.94
C TYR A 179 -11.83 -17.28 27.60
N GLU A 180 -12.71 -18.29 27.56
CA GLU A 180 -12.45 -19.65 28.04
C GLU A 180 -11.26 -20.30 27.32
N SER A 181 -11.16 -20.20 25.99
CA SER A 181 -10.02 -20.74 25.22
C SER A 181 -8.69 -20.06 25.51
N LYS A 182 -8.72 -18.89 26.17
CA LYS A 182 -7.56 -18.15 26.65
C LYS A 182 -7.32 -18.30 28.16
N GLY A 183 -8.11 -19.14 28.84
CA GLY A 183 -7.98 -19.41 30.27
C GLY A 183 -8.46 -18.26 31.17
N HIS A 184 -9.38 -17.43 30.68
CA HIS A 184 -9.90 -16.26 31.37
C HIS A 184 -11.42 -16.31 31.55
N GLU A 185 -11.94 -15.74 32.64
CA GLU A 185 -13.38 -15.68 32.88
C GLU A 185 -14.03 -14.54 32.05
N PRO A 186 -15.06 -14.85 31.23
CA PRO A 186 -15.83 -13.85 30.50
C PRO A 186 -16.69 -12.99 31.44
N GLN A 187 -17.07 -11.78 31.01
CA GLN A 187 -18.02 -10.94 31.76
C GLN A 187 -19.47 -11.37 31.48
N SER A 188 -19.79 -12.57 31.97
CA SER A 188 -21.13 -13.18 31.94
C SER A 188 -22.07 -12.57 33.01
N PRO A 189 -23.40 -12.66 32.83
CA PRO A 189 -24.37 -12.13 33.80
C PRO A 189 -24.20 -12.73 35.20
N GLY A 190 -24.23 -11.87 36.22
CA GLY A 190 -23.94 -12.18 37.62
C GLY A 190 -25.05 -12.92 38.36
N ILE A 191 -24.92 -13.04 39.69
CA ILE A 191 -25.95 -13.69 40.52
C ILE A 191 -27.26 -12.88 40.48
N ALA A 192 -27.19 -11.55 40.62
CA ALA A 192 -28.34 -10.66 40.55
C ALA A 192 -29.07 -10.77 39.19
N ASP A 193 -28.33 -10.75 38.07
CA ASP A 193 -28.93 -10.91 36.74
C ASP A 193 -29.65 -12.27 36.60
N ARG A 194 -29.04 -13.35 37.11
CA ARG A 194 -29.64 -14.70 37.07
C ARG A 194 -30.89 -14.80 37.94
N GLN A 195 -30.91 -14.14 39.10
CA GLN A 195 -32.09 -14.06 39.96
C GLN A 195 -33.20 -13.26 39.28
N GLN A 196 -32.91 -12.05 38.79
CA GLN A 196 -33.88 -11.21 38.10
C GLN A 196 -34.47 -11.90 36.86
N ARG A 197 -33.67 -12.69 36.13
CA ARG A 197 -34.17 -13.54 35.03
C ARG A 197 -35.19 -14.56 35.54
N GLY A 198 -34.88 -15.26 36.64
CA GLY A 198 -35.78 -16.24 37.26
C GLY A 198 -37.08 -15.62 37.78
N ASP A 199 -37.01 -14.43 38.38
CA ASP A 199 -38.19 -13.68 38.84
C ASP A 199 -39.10 -13.27 37.66
N LEU A 200 -38.51 -12.88 36.53
CA LEU A 200 -39.25 -12.57 35.28
C LEU A 200 -39.82 -13.83 34.59
N GLU A 201 -39.07 -14.94 34.56
CA GLU A 201 -39.53 -16.25 34.10
C GLU A 201 -40.72 -16.75 34.95
N ALA A 202 -40.67 -16.54 36.27
CA ALA A 202 -41.77 -16.85 37.19
C ALA A 202 -43.00 -15.95 36.98
N ALA A 203 -42.80 -14.65 36.72
CA ALA A 203 -43.89 -13.72 36.42
C ALA A 203 -44.62 -14.06 35.10
N VAL A 204 -43.88 -14.43 34.04
CA VAL A 204 -44.48 -14.94 32.79
C VAL A 204 -45.26 -16.23 33.05
N SER A 205 -44.70 -17.13 33.88
CA SER A 205 -45.33 -18.41 34.20
C SER A 205 -46.62 -18.25 35.00
N SER A 206 -46.66 -17.37 36.00
CA SER A 206 -47.85 -17.12 36.82
C SER A 206 -48.95 -16.39 36.03
N ALA A 207 -48.60 -15.37 35.23
CA ALA A 207 -49.55 -14.69 34.36
C ALA A 207 -50.17 -15.65 33.31
N ARG A 208 -49.38 -16.59 32.78
CA ARG A 208 -49.86 -17.63 31.87
C ARG A 208 -50.81 -18.63 32.53
N LEU A 209 -50.56 -19.01 33.78
CA LEU A 209 -51.46 -19.88 34.54
C LEU A 209 -52.79 -19.18 34.87
N ALA A 210 -52.75 -17.93 35.32
CA ALA A 210 -53.96 -17.15 35.59
C ALA A 210 -54.80 -16.91 34.32
N LEU A 211 -54.15 -16.73 33.16
CA LEU A 211 -54.85 -16.67 31.88
C LEU A 211 -55.49 -18.02 31.50
N LEU A 212 -54.82 -19.15 31.79
CA LEU A 212 -55.34 -20.48 31.49
C LEU A 212 -56.56 -20.82 32.35
N GLU A 213 -56.52 -20.52 33.65
CA GLU A 213 -57.63 -20.74 34.59
C GLU A 213 -58.91 -20.00 34.16
N LEU A 214 -58.76 -18.75 33.70
CA LEU A 214 -59.85 -17.97 33.12
C LEU A 214 -60.33 -18.47 31.75
N GLN A 215 -59.51 -19.25 31.02
CA GLN A 215 -59.86 -19.84 29.72
C GLN A 215 -60.53 -21.21 29.82
N THR A 216 -60.10 -22.06 30.75
CA THR A 216 -60.76 -23.36 31.01
C THR A 216 -62.14 -23.19 31.65
N GLY A 217 -62.37 -22.02 32.26
CA GLY A 217 -63.48 -21.78 33.17
C GLY A 217 -63.16 -22.35 34.55
N GLY A 218 -63.56 -21.62 35.60
CA GLY A 218 -63.52 -22.09 36.98
C GLY A 218 -64.61 -23.14 37.22
N GLY A 219 -64.40 -24.34 36.68
CA GLY A 219 -65.38 -25.43 36.72
C GLY A 219 -65.40 -26.21 38.02
N ASP A 220 -65.99 -25.64 39.08
CA ASP A 220 -67.03 -26.36 39.84
C ASP A 220 -68.01 -25.38 40.53
N GLY A 221 -69.16 -25.87 40.96
CA GLY A 221 -70.37 -25.10 41.25
C GLY A 221 -70.33 -24.13 42.44
N GLY A 222 -71.00 -22.98 42.27
CA GLY A 222 -71.16 -21.92 43.28
C GLY A 222 -72.33 -20.98 42.94
N ASP A 223 -73.55 -21.50 43.04
CA ASP A 223 -74.85 -20.88 42.73
C ASP A 223 -74.98 -19.35 42.98
N THR A 224 -75.29 -18.57 41.93
CA THR A 224 -76.53 -17.74 41.86
C THR A 224 -76.63 -16.87 40.58
N SER A 225 -77.80 -16.93 39.94
CA SER A 225 -78.44 -15.91 39.06
C SER A 225 -77.68 -15.36 37.81
N PRO A 226 -78.20 -15.53 36.58
CA PRO A 226 -77.63 -14.98 35.35
C PRO A 226 -77.93 -13.47 35.18
N GLY A 227 -77.30 -12.63 36.00
CA GLY A 227 -77.27 -11.17 35.79
C GLY A 227 -76.39 -10.80 34.59
N ALA A 228 -76.84 -9.83 33.78
CA ALA A 228 -76.18 -9.44 32.52
C ALA A 228 -74.73 -8.94 32.67
N GLY A 229 -74.33 -8.49 33.85
CA GLY A 229 -72.95 -8.06 34.14
C GLY A 229 -71.94 -9.21 34.35
N SER A 230 -72.38 -10.48 34.39
CA SER A 230 -71.49 -11.63 34.61
C SER A 230 -70.51 -11.84 33.45
N GLY A 231 -71.00 -11.77 32.21
CA GLY A 231 -70.19 -11.90 30.99
C GLY A 231 -69.19 -10.76 30.81
N GLU A 232 -69.62 -9.51 30.91
CA GLU A 232 -68.73 -8.35 30.77
C GLU A 232 -67.62 -8.34 31.85
N ALA A 233 -67.95 -8.73 33.08
CA ALA A 233 -66.96 -8.90 34.14
C ALA A 233 -65.98 -10.06 33.88
N ALA A 234 -66.40 -11.13 33.19
CA ALA A 234 -65.50 -12.20 32.76
C ALA A 234 -64.56 -11.71 31.62
N ASP A 235 -65.11 -11.01 30.62
CA ASP A 235 -64.34 -10.42 29.52
C ASP A 235 -63.34 -9.34 29.99
N LEU A 236 -63.67 -8.60 31.06
CA LEU A 236 -62.74 -7.66 31.69
C LEU A 236 -61.57 -8.40 32.37
N ARG A 237 -61.84 -9.47 33.13
CA ARG A 237 -60.78 -10.31 33.74
C ARG A 237 -59.89 -10.96 32.68
N LEU A 238 -60.49 -11.52 31.62
CA LEU A 238 -59.77 -12.16 30.53
C LEU A 238 -58.88 -11.17 29.76
N ARG A 239 -59.35 -9.92 29.54
CA ARG A 239 -58.53 -8.85 28.97
C ARG A 239 -57.39 -8.43 29.90
N ALA A 240 -57.64 -8.30 31.20
CA ALA A 240 -56.61 -7.96 32.18
C ALA A 240 -55.51 -9.04 32.27
N ALA A 241 -55.87 -10.33 32.31
CA ALA A 241 -54.91 -11.43 32.36
C ALA A 241 -54.06 -11.55 31.09
N ARG A 242 -54.64 -11.27 29.90
CA ARG A 242 -53.86 -11.13 28.65
C ARG A 242 -52.87 -9.97 28.74
N GLN A 243 -53.33 -8.79 29.14
CA GLN A 243 -52.48 -7.61 29.27
C GLN A 243 -51.33 -7.82 30.27
N GLU A 244 -51.54 -8.57 31.35
CA GLU A 244 -50.50 -8.89 32.32
C GLU A 244 -49.49 -9.90 31.78
N LEU A 245 -49.93 -10.92 31.03
CA LEU A 245 -49.03 -11.82 30.31
C LEU A 245 -48.22 -11.07 29.25
N ASP A 246 -48.82 -10.12 28.53
CA ASP A 246 -48.13 -9.27 27.55
C ASP A 246 -47.07 -8.39 28.23
N ARG A 247 -47.36 -7.80 29.40
CA ARG A 247 -46.40 -7.04 30.22
C ARG A 247 -45.25 -7.92 30.71
N ALA A 248 -45.54 -9.09 31.27
CA ALA A 248 -44.53 -10.01 31.79
C ALA A 248 -43.59 -10.48 30.66
N ASN A 249 -44.14 -10.83 29.50
CA ASN A 249 -43.34 -11.16 28.32
C ASN A 249 -42.51 -9.96 27.84
N ALA A 250 -43.07 -8.75 27.80
CA ALA A 250 -42.32 -7.56 27.43
C ALA A 250 -41.16 -7.25 28.38
N ALA A 251 -41.37 -7.42 29.70
CA ALA A 251 -40.34 -7.23 30.71
C ALA A 251 -39.22 -8.29 30.60
N LEU A 252 -39.59 -9.57 30.44
CA LEU A 252 -38.61 -10.65 30.20
C LEU A 252 -37.82 -10.42 28.91
N ASN A 253 -38.48 -10.06 27.81
CA ASN A 253 -37.82 -9.79 26.53
C ASN A 253 -36.88 -8.57 26.60
N ALA A 254 -37.29 -7.49 27.28
CA ALA A 254 -36.45 -6.30 27.46
C ALA A 254 -35.21 -6.59 28.32
N PHE A 255 -35.36 -7.41 29.37
CA PHE A 255 -34.23 -7.88 30.17
C PHE A 255 -33.30 -8.78 29.35
N MET A 256 -33.85 -9.78 28.67
CA MET A 256 -33.10 -10.72 27.83
C MET A 256 -32.34 -10.04 26.67
N ALA A 257 -32.80 -8.88 26.19
CA ALA A 257 -32.09 -8.07 25.20
C ALA A 257 -30.76 -7.47 25.71
N THR A 258 -30.53 -7.41 27.02
CA THR A 258 -29.25 -6.97 27.63
C THR A 258 -28.51 -8.08 28.37
N TYR A 259 -29.16 -9.24 28.54
CA TYR A 259 -28.64 -10.40 29.27
C TYR A 259 -27.69 -11.23 28.40
N GLY A 260 -26.42 -11.28 28.78
CA GLY A 260 -25.41 -12.10 28.12
C GLY A 260 -24.00 -11.58 28.36
N THR A 261 -23.01 -12.29 27.84
CA THR A 261 -21.59 -11.94 27.97
C THR A 261 -21.29 -10.58 27.34
N LYS A 262 -20.56 -9.74 28.08
CA LYS A 262 -20.10 -8.40 27.66
C LYS A 262 -18.58 -8.37 27.47
N VAL A 263 -18.09 -7.37 26.74
CA VAL A 263 -16.66 -7.08 26.52
C VAL A 263 -16.41 -5.63 26.95
N PRO A 264 -15.84 -5.38 28.14
CA PRO A 264 -15.45 -4.05 28.57
C PRO A 264 -14.39 -3.39 27.67
N ALA A 265 -14.47 -2.06 27.59
CA ALA A 265 -13.71 -1.27 26.62
C ALA A 265 -12.18 -1.35 26.80
N GLY A 266 -11.68 -1.56 28.01
CA GLY A 266 -10.25 -1.75 28.27
C GLY A 266 -9.72 -3.17 28.01
N GLU A 267 -10.58 -4.16 27.79
CA GLU A 267 -10.17 -5.57 27.61
C GLU A 267 -9.76 -5.92 26.17
N VAL A 268 -9.98 -5.01 25.20
CA VAL A 268 -9.65 -5.23 23.80
C VAL A 268 -8.96 -4.00 23.21
N VAL A 269 -7.74 -4.19 22.72
CA VAL A 269 -7.04 -3.26 21.84
C VAL A 269 -7.23 -3.74 20.40
N PHE A 270 -7.77 -2.88 19.55
CA PHE A 270 -7.79 -3.09 18.10
C PHE A 270 -6.57 -2.42 17.45
N LEU A 271 -5.82 -3.18 16.66
CA LEU A 271 -4.74 -2.68 15.81
C LEU A 271 -5.08 -2.94 14.34
N PRO A 272 -4.80 -2.02 13.39
CA PRO A 272 -5.15 -2.19 11.98
C PRO A 272 -4.51 -3.43 11.34
N GLU A 273 -3.29 -3.72 11.78
CA GLU A 273 -2.41 -4.75 11.26
C GLU A 273 -1.88 -5.63 12.40
N LEU A 274 -1.71 -6.91 12.11
CA LEU A 274 -1.11 -7.92 12.99
C LEU A 274 -0.40 -8.95 12.11
N PRO A 275 0.79 -9.45 12.50
CA PRO A 275 1.44 -9.27 13.80
C PRO A 275 2.15 -7.92 13.97
N VAL A 276 2.26 -7.48 15.24
CA VAL A 276 3.10 -6.34 15.65
C VAL A 276 4.11 -6.79 16.70
N ARG A 277 5.09 -5.95 17.03
CA ARG A 277 6.06 -6.22 18.10
C ARG A 277 5.94 -5.17 19.20
N VAL A 278 5.95 -5.59 20.47
CA VAL A 278 6.12 -4.68 21.60
C VAL A 278 7.51 -4.07 21.52
N ASP A 279 7.57 -2.75 21.41
CA ASP A 279 8.79 -1.97 21.35
C ASP A 279 9.22 -1.59 22.77
N LYS A 280 8.41 -0.78 23.47
CA LYS A 280 8.70 -0.29 24.82
C LYS A 280 7.47 -0.39 25.72
N VAL A 281 7.66 -0.80 26.97
CA VAL A 281 6.60 -0.81 28.00
C VAL A 281 6.62 0.51 28.79
N LYS A 282 5.45 1.12 28.96
CA LYS A 282 5.29 2.43 29.63
C LYS A 282 4.69 2.30 31.05
N VAL A 283 3.97 1.22 31.34
CA VAL A 283 3.41 0.92 32.70
C VAL A 283 4.35 0.13 33.60
N LYS A 284 4.04 0.09 34.91
CA LYS A 284 4.77 -0.67 35.94
C LYS A 284 3.86 -1.67 36.63
N LEU A 285 4.40 -2.83 37.02
CA LEU A 285 3.68 -3.85 37.78
C LEU A 285 3.15 -3.27 39.09
N GLY A 286 1.87 -3.50 39.41
CA GLY A 286 1.17 -2.94 40.58
C GLY A 286 0.79 -1.46 40.48
N GLY A 287 1.20 -0.75 39.43
CA GLY A 287 0.87 0.66 39.17
C GLY A 287 -0.53 0.86 38.57
N SER A 288 -0.99 2.11 38.57
CA SER A 288 -2.21 2.57 37.91
C SER A 288 -2.08 2.57 36.38
N LEU A 289 -3.22 2.73 35.69
CA LEU A 289 -3.33 2.87 34.24
C LEU A 289 -3.66 4.32 33.88
N GLU A 290 -2.67 5.05 33.39
CA GLU A 290 -2.82 6.44 32.94
C GLU A 290 -2.03 6.61 31.63
N GLY A 291 -2.72 7.03 30.56
CA GLY A 291 -2.12 7.21 29.23
C GLY A 291 -1.79 5.89 28.50
N GLU A 292 -0.68 5.90 27.77
CA GLU A 292 -0.21 4.75 26.99
C GLU A 292 0.42 3.67 27.88
N VAL A 293 0.10 2.40 27.61
CA VAL A 293 0.65 1.25 28.33
C VAL A 293 1.91 0.66 27.66
N ALA A 294 2.02 0.76 26.35
CA ALA A 294 3.18 0.33 25.56
C ALA A 294 3.22 1.02 24.19
N THR A 295 4.39 1.02 23.54
CA THR A 295 4.49 1.20 22.08
C THR A 295 4.57 -0.16 21.39
N VAL A 296 3.99 -0.24 20.20
CA VAL A 296 4.21 -1.34 19.25
C VAL A 296 4.72 -0.81 17.92
N THR A 297 5.62 -1.55 17.29
CA THR A 297 6.02 -1.34 15.90
C THR A 297 5.37 -2.41 15.03
N SER A 298 4.98 -2.05 13.79
CA SER A 298 4.56 -3.06 12.82
C SER A 298 5.73 -4.00 12.49
N SER A 299 5.44 -5.19 11.98
CA SER A 299 6.49 -6.13 11.57
C SER A 299 7.13 -5.77 10.21
N ASP A 300 6.72 -4.63 9.67
CA ASP A 300 6.67 -4.31 8.27
C ASP A 300 7.65 -3.15 8.05
N VAL A 301 8.52 -3.33 7.07
CA VAL A 301 9.56 -2.35 6.76
C VAL A 301 8.95 -1.34 5.81
N VAL A 302 9.09 -0.06 6.14
CA VAL A 302 8.76 1.04 5.23
C VAL A 302 10.05 1.58 4.62
N VAL A 303 9.97 2.05 3.38
CA VAL A 303 11.04 2.86 2.79
C VAL A 303 10.49 4.26 2.58
N GLN A 304 11.07 5.24 3.28
CA GLN A 304 10.79 6.64 3.03
C GLN A 304 11.68 7.11 1.87
N ALA A 305 11.09 7.65 0.81
CA ALA A 305 11.82 8.11 -0.37
C ALA A 305 11.30 9.47 -0.85
N THR A 306 12.13 10.22 -1.58
CA THR A 306 11.73 11.54 -2.11
C THR A 306 12.04 11.62 -3.60
N VAL A 307 11.09 12.10 -4.39
CA VAL A 307 11.24 12.28 -5.86
C VAL A 307 11.11 13.76 -6.26
N PRO A 308 11.65 14.16 -7.43
CA PRO A 308 11.37 15.47 -8.01
C PRO A 308 9.87 15.67 -8.30
N ALA A 309 9.40 16.93 -8.23
CA ALA A 309 8.01 17.29 -8.52
C ALA A 309 7.54 16.85 -9.92
N THR A 310 8.43 16.86 -10.91
CA THR A 310 8.20 16.39 -12.28
C THR A 310 7.74 14.94 -12.36
N ASP A 311 8.26 14.11 -11.46
CA ASP A 311 8.09 12.66 -11.46
C ASP A 311 6.93 12.28 -10.52
N GLY A 312 6.78 13.01 -9.42
CA GLY A 312 5.67 12.88 -8.47
C GLY A 312 4.28 13.04 -9.11
N ALA A 313 4.15 13.83 -10.18
CA ALA A 313 2.89 13.96 -10.92
C ALA A 313 2.34 12.63 -11.48
N ALA A 314 3.23 11.67 -11.78
CA ALA A 314 2.85 10.34 -12.25
C ALA A 314 2.53 9.35 -11.10
N LEU A 315 2.98 9.60 -9.88
CA LEU A 315 2.90 8.64 -8.77
C LEU A 315 1.52 8.59 -8.11
N ARG A 316 1.08 7.39 -7.73
CA ARG A 316 -0.15 7.14 -6.97
C ARG A 316 0.10 6.06 -5.92
N GLU A 317 -0.72 6.08 -4.87
CA GLU A 317 -0.79 4.99 -3.90
C GLU A 317 -1.24 3.69 -4.59
N GLY A 318 -0.75 2.54 -4.11
CA GLY A 318 -1.00 1.23 -4.72
C GLY A 318 -0.07 0.85 -5.88
N MET A 319 0.85 1.73 -6.33
CA MET A 319 1.84 1.38 -7.36
C MET A 319 2.86 0.34 -6.85
N GLU A 320 3.21 -0.63 -7.69
CA GLU A 320 4.29 -1.59 -7.38
C GLU A 320 5.67 -0.91 -7.37
N ALA A 321 6.44 -1.22 -6.34
CA ALA A 321 7.80 -0.75 -6.15
C ALA A 321 8.77 -1.92 -5.98
N ARG A 322 9.95 -1.79 -6.57
CA ARG A 322 11.08 -2.71 -6.41
C ARG A 322 12.17 -2.01 -5.60
N ILE A 323 12.47 -2.55 -4.43
CA ILE A 323 13.45 -1.99 -3.50
C ILE A 323 14.72 -2.83 -3.62
N GLU A 324 15.84 -2.19 -3.96
CA GLU A 324 17.17 -2.80 -4.04
C GLU A 324 18.00 -2.35 -2.82
N ALA A 325 18.36 -3.31 -1.98
CA ALA A 325 19.15 -3.11 -0.77
C ALA A 325 20.61 -2.77 -1.09
N ALA A 326 21.35 -2.24 -0.11
CA ALA A 326 22.78 -1.92 -0.26
C ALA A 326 23.67 -3.16 -0.55
N ASP A 327 23.17 -4.37 -0.31
CA ASP A 327 23.82 -5.65 -0.67
C ASP A 327 23.38 -6.22 -2.04
N GLY A 328 22.60 -5.47 -2.82
CA GLY A 328 22.10 -5.84 -4.14
C GLY A 328 20.90 -6.79 -4.14
N ARG A 329 20.40 -7.24 -2.98
CA ARG A 329 19.18 -8.06 -2.92
C ARG A 329 17.95 -7.18 -3.15
N GLN A 330 17.02 -7.68 -3.97
CA GLN A 330 15.79 -6.97 -4.31
C GLN A 330 14.57 -7.58 -3.61
N VAL A 331 13.64 -6.73 -3.17
CA VAL A 331 12.32 -7.11 -2.63
C VAL A 331 11.22 -6.28 -3.30
N ARG A 332 9.97 -6.75 -3.18
CA ARG A 332 8.78 -6.01 -3.64
C ARG A 332 8.16 -5.22 -2.49
N GLY A 333 7.66 -4.05 -2.80
CA GLY A 333 6.81 -3.24 -1.94
C GLY A 333 5.73 -2.52 -2.76
N VAL A 334 4.90 -1.74 -2.07
CA VAL A 334 3.80 -0.98 -2.65
C VAL A 334 3.83 0.43 -2.08
N VAL A 335 3.62 1.44 -2.92
CA VAL A 335 3.53 2.84 -2.47
C VAL A 335 2.31 2.99 -1.54
N SER A 336 2.54 3.22 -0.25
CA SER A 336 1.51 3.35 0.79
C SER A 336 1.06 4.80 1.01
N ARG A 337 1.90 5.79 0.66
CA ARG A 337 1.53 7.22 0.69
C ARG A 337 2.27 8.03 -0.37
N VAL A 338 1.60 9.01 -0.96
CA VAL A 338 2.20 10.00 -1.88
C VAL A 338 1.96 11.42 -1.37
N GLY A 339 3.02 12.14 -1.04
CA GLY A 339 2.95 13.42 -0.33
C GLY A 339 2.67 13.23 1.17
N GLY A 340 2.77 14.34 1.92
CA GLY A 340 2.31 14.37 3.33
C GLY A 340 3.00 13.37 4.26
N VAL A 341 4.33 13.25 4.23
CA VAL A 341 5.04 12.76 5.41
C VAL A 341 5.09 13.89 6.44
N ASP A 342 4.46 13.68 7.59
CA ASP A 342 4.69 14.54 8.75
C ASP A 342 6.16 14.37 9.15
N ALA A 343 6.98 15.39 8.84
CA ALA A 343 8.40 15.40 9.18
C ALA A 343 8.55 15.39 10.70
N GLY A 344 8.74 14.19 11.26
CA GLY A 344 8.70 13.90 12.69
C GLY A 344 9.62 14.82 13.49
N ARG A 345 9.00 15.80 14.17
CA ARG A 345 9.56 16.87 15.00
C ARG A 345 10.97 16.57 15.55
N ALA A 346 12.00 16.91 14.76
CA ALA A 346 13.37 16.97 15.25
C ALA A 346 13.43 17.99 16.40
N GLY A 347 14.09 17.62 17.50
CA GLY A 347 14.00 18.36 18.75
C GLY A 347 14.68 19.73 18.69
N ASP A 348 14.05 20.73 19.32
CA ASP A 348 14.69 21.97 19.74
C ASP A 348 14.69 22.00 21.28
N GLU A 349 15.87 21.80 21.88
CA GLU A 349 16.09 21.94 23.32
C GLU A 349 16.49 23.38 23.65
N THR A 350 15.51 24.27 23.81
CA THR A 350 15.72 25.54 24.52
C THR A 350 14.65 25.77 25.59
N GLY A 351 15.08 25.80 26.84
CA GLY A 351 14.19 25.88 28.00
C GLY A 351 13.97 27.30 28.52
N ALA A 352 12.73 27.64 28.84
CA ALA A 352 12.38 28.73 29.73
C ALA A 352 11.15 28.34 30.58
N ALA A 353 11.21 28.62 31.88
CA ALA A 353 10.11 28.42 32.83
C ALA A 353 9.71 29.79 33.45
N PRO A 354 8.67 29.86 34.29
CA PRO A 354 7.29 30.09 33.85
C PRO A 354 6.78 31.51 34.16
N GLY A 355 5.73 31.94 33.44
CA GLY A 355 5.07 33.25 33.61
C GLY A 355 3.56 33.12 33.90
N ASP A 356 3.06 33.99 34.78
CA ASP A 356 1.76 33.98 35.46
C ASP A 356 0.49 34.15 34.57
N ALA A 357 -0.69 33.94 35.17
CA ALA A 357 -1.99 33.79 34.50
C ALA A 357 -2.71 35.10 34.10
N GLY A 358 -3.58 35.03 33.06
CA GLY A 358 -4.25 36.22 32.51
C GLY A 358 -5.52 36.03 31.65
N LYS A 359 -6.60 35.48 32.24
CA LYS A 359 -8.04 35.67 31.88
C LYS A 359 -8.51 35.70 30.39
N SER A 360 -9.28 34.67 30.05
CA SER A 360 -10.72 34.75 29.67
C SER A 360 -11.21 35.66 28.51
N GLY A 361 -11.80 35.03 27.49
CA GLY A 361 -12.63 35.65 26.43
C GLY A 361 -11.87 35.85 25.12
N THR A 362 -12.48 35.74 23.93
CA THR A 362 -13.89 35.49 23.56
C THR A 362 -13.96 34.56 22.33
N ASP A 363 -15.17 34.23 21.88
CA ASP A 363 -15.47 33.45 20.69
C ASP A 363 -14.81 34.02 19.41
N GLY A 364 -14.40 33.14 18.50
CA GLY A 364 -13.83 33.49 17.20
C GLY A 364 -13.65 32.28 16.29
N GLU A 365 -14.09 32.43 15.03
CA GLU A 365 -14.01 31.57 13.85
C GLU A 365 -13.38 30.16 13.96
N ALA A 366 -14.14 29.18 13.46
CA ALA A 366 -13.59 27.91 13.02
C ALA A 366 -12.69 28.13 11.78
N ALA A 367 -11.41 28.39 12.03
CA ALA A 367 -10.38 28.39 10.99
C ALA A 367 -10.22 26.98 10.42
N GLY A 368 -11.01 26.68 9.38
CA GLY A 368 -10.78 25.52 8.54
C GLY A 368 -9.37 25.60 7.97
N GLY A 369 -8.53 24.60 8.24
CA GLY A 369 -7.14 24.60 7.82
C GLY A 369 -7.04 24.68 6.31
N GLU A 370 -6.77 25.87 5.77
CA GLU A 370 -6.43 26.05 4.37
C GLU A 370 -5.23 25.15 4.06
N GLY A 371 -5.43 24.17 3.18
CA GLY A 371 -4.36 23.31 2.72
C GLY A 371 -3.30 24.17 2.07
N ALA A 372 -2.20 24.40 2.79
CA ALA A 372 -1.11 25.26 2.35
C ALA A 372 -0.71 24.85 0.94
N ALA A 373 -0.86 25.77 -0.02
CA ALA A 373 -0.73 25.47 -1.44
C ALA A 373 0.67 24.91 -1.69
N ALA A 374 0.75 23.58 -1.87
CA ALA A 374 2.02 22.89 -2.03
C ALA A 374 2.75 23.50 -3.22
N ASP A 375 3.97 23.99 -2.99
CA ASP A 375 4.80 24.55 -4.05
C ASP A 375 4.92 23.51 -5.17
N PRO A 376 4.48 23.80 -6.41
CA PRO A 376 4.48 22.82 -7.50
C PRO A 376 5.89 22.43 -7.96
N ALA A 377 6.96 23.03 -7.41
CA ALA A 377 8.34 22.60 -7.57
C ALA A 377 8.90 21.80 -6.37
N ALA A 378 8.16 21.66 -5.27
CA ALA A 378 8.62 20.94 -4.08
C ALA A 378 8.81 19.44 -4.34
N PRO A 379 9.90 18.82 -3.85
CA PRO A 379 10.08 17.37 -3.92
C PRO A 379 8.93 16.63 -3.23
N VAL A 380 8.41 15.58 -3.87
CA VAL A 380 7.28 14.79 -3.34
C VAL A 380 7.85 13.66 -2.48
N PRO A 381 7.56 13.63 -1.16
CA PRO A 381 7.92 12.51 -0.30
C PRO A 381 6.95 11.33 -0.54
N LEU A 382 7.45 10.13 -0.30
CA LEU A 382 6.79 8.85 -0.57
C LEU A 382 7.03 7.90 0.60
N GLU A 383 6.01 7.13 0.93
CA GLU A 383 6.14 5.96 1.80
C GLU A 383 5.89 4.71 0.97
N ILE A 384 6.77 3.71 1.07
CA ILE A 384 6.64 2.42 0.39
C ILE A 384 6.63 1.32 1.46
N SER A 385 5.49 0.63 1.62
CA SER A 385 5.39 -0.55 2.49
C SER A 385 6.03 -1.77 1.82
N VAL A 386 6.75 -2.57 2.60
CA VAL A 386 7.41 -3.81 2.15
C VAL A 386 6.90 -4.99 3.01
N PRO A 387 5.82 -5.68 2.58
CA PRO A 387 5.18 -6.76 3.38
C PRO A 387 6.04 -8.02 3.54
N ASP A 388 6.89 -8.33 2.53
CA ASP A 388 7.87 -9.43 2.56
C ASP A 388 9.31 -8.85 2.61
N PRO A 389 9.72 -8.22 3.73
CA PRO A 389 10.94 -7.42 3.77
C PRO A 389 12.23 -8.24 3.73
N GLY A 390 12.19 -9.52 4.11
CA GLY A 390 13.30 -10.48 4.04
C GLY A 390 14.67 -9.88 4.37
N PRO A 391 15.55 -9.62 3.37
CA PRO A 391 16.81 -8.88 3.50
C PRO A 391 16.78 -7.63 4.40
N LEU A 392 15.77 -6.79 4.24
CA LEU A 392 15.72 -5.43 4.80
C LEU A 392 15.46 -5.40 6.31
N ARG A 393 14.95 -6.49 6.92
CA ARG A 393 14.67 -6.56 8.36
C ARG A 393 15.89 -6.28 9.24
N ASN A 394 17.09 -6.46 8.71
CA ASN A 394 18.36 -6.23 9.40
C ASN A 394 19.08 -4.95 8.91
N GLN A 395 18.40 -4.07 8.17
CA GLN A 395 18.98 -2.88 7.53
C GLN A 395 18.22 -1.58 7.86
N SER A 396 17.59 -1.50 9.03
CA SER A 396 16.99 -0.25 9.53
C SER A 396 18.05 0.87 9.62
N GLY A 397 17.72 2.07 9.13
CA GLY A 397 18.65 3.17 8.92
C GLY A 397 19.56 3.04 7.68
N GLY A 398 19.41 1.95 6.90
CA GLY A 398 20.13 1.74 5.65
C GLY A 398 19.52 2.53 4.48
N VAL A 399 20.31 2.76 3.43
CA VAL A 399 19.84 3.36 2.18
C VAL A 399 19.46 2.27 1.19
N ALA A 400 18.33 2.43 0.52
CA ALA A 400 17.88 1.56 -0.54
C ALA A 400 17.46 2.35 -1.79
N LYS A 401 17.65 1.73 -2.96
CA LYS A 401 17.24 2.28 -4.26
C LYS A 401 15.83 1.77 -4.57
N VAL A 402 14.87 2.68 -4.71
CA VAL A 402 13.47 2.35 -5.02
C VAL A 402 13.23 2.57 -6.51
N THR A 403 12.62 1.60 -7.19
CA THR A 403 12.20 1.69 -8.58
C THR A 403 10.69 1.44 -8.64
N ILE A 404 9.90 2.48 -8.92
CA ILE A 404 8.43 2.42 -8.93
C ILE A 404 7.95 2.29 -10.36
N GLU A 405 7.09 1.32 -10.65
CA GLU A 405 6.53 1.09 -12.00
C GLU A 405 5.28 1.97 -12.19
N VAL A 406 5.43 3.09 -12.91
CA VAL A 406 4.39 4.15 -13.03
C VAL A 406 3.45 3.97 -14.22
N GLY A 407 3.74 3.00 -15.08
CA GLY A 407 2.89 2.61 -16.20
C GLY A 407 3.61 1.63 -17.11
N ALA A 408 2.86 0.72 -17.73
CA ALA A 408 3.38 -0.21 -18.73
C ALA A 408 2.41 -0.31 -19.92
N SER A 409 2.92 -0.52 -21.13
CA SER A 409 2.07 -0.90 -22.26
C SER A 409 1.51 -2.30 -22.00
N GLU A 410 0.23 -2.55 -22.22
CA GLU A 410 -0.35 -3.88 -21.95
C GLU A 410 0.23 -4.95 -22.89
N GLU A 411 0.27 -4.61 -24.19
CA GLU A 411 0.89 -5.40 -25.25
C GLU A 411 2.28 -4.87 -25.66
N SER A 412 2.94 -5.56 -26.59
CA SER A 412 4.18 -5.10 -27.22
C SER A 412 3.88 -4.07 -28.33
N VAL A 413 4.30 -2.83 -28.11
CA VAL A 413 4.02 -1.66 -28.96
C VAL A 413 5.22 -1.30 -29.86
N LEU A 414 5.01 -0.53 -30.93
CA LEU A 414 6.10 -0.02 -31.76
C LEU A 414 6.86 1.08 -31.02
N VAL A 415 8.18 0.97 -30.94
CA VAL A 415 9.04 1.89 -30.20
C VAL A 415 10.14 2.50 -31.07
N VAL A 416 10.46 3.76 -30.80
CA VAL A 416 11.58 4.49 -31.39
C VAL A 416 12.39 5.21 -30.31
N PRO A 417 13.69 5.49 -30.51
CA PRO A 417 14.43 6.37 -29.61
C PRO A 417 13.81 7.77 -29.52
N VAL A 418 13.83 8.40 -28.34
CA VAL A 418 13.29 9.77 -28.14
C VAL A 418 13.83 10.75 -29.20
N ALA A 419 15.12 10.65 -29.55
CA ALA A 419 15.78 11.49 -30.56
C ALA A 419 15.26 11.34 -32.01
N ALA A 420 14.51 10.27 -32.33
CA ALA A 420 13.85 10.10 -33.62
C ALA A 420 12.53 10.89 -33.72
N VAL A 421 11.90 11.17 -32.58
CA VAL A 421 10.63 11.91 -32.49
C VAL A 421 10.91 13.40 -32.61
N ARG A 422 10.15 14.09 -33.46
CA ARG A 422 10.20 15.54 -33.59
C ARG A 422 8.78 16.11 -33.53
N THR A 423 8.55 17.03 -32.60
CA THR A 423 7.37 17.90 -32.64
C THR A 423 7.53 18.91 -33.76
N SER A 424 6.43 19.20 -34.43
CA SER A 424 6.35 20.20 -35.49
C SER A 424 5.53 21.40 -35.01
N THR A 425 5.50 22.50 -35.77
CA THR A 425 4.85 23.76 -35.36
C THR A 425 3.31 23.67 -35.26
N ASP A 426 2.72 22.58 -35.77
CA ASP A 426 1.32 22.20 -35.56
C ASP A 426 1.09 21.39 -34.26
N GLY A 427 2.11 21.29 -33.39
CA GLY A 427 2.09 20.53 -32.15
C GLY A 427 2.19 19.01 -32.33
N LYS A 428 2.22 18.50 -33.58
CA LYS A 428 2.10 17.06 -33.85
C LYS A 428 3.48 16.39 -33.91
N ALA A 429 3.56 15.19 -33.35
CA ALA A 429 4.77 14.37 -33.40
C ALA A 429 4.94 13.70 -34.77
N ARG A 430 6.18 13.65 -35.24
CA ARG A 430 6.58 13.08 -36.53
C ARG A 430 7.92 12.36 -36.37
N VAL A 431 8.11 11.25 -37.08
CA VAL A 431 9.41 10.55 -37.22
C VAL A 431 9.92 10.64 -38.65
N GLN A 432 11.24 10.63 -38.84
CA GLN A 432 11.87 10.59 -40.17
C GLN A 432 12.32 9.16 -40.48
N VAL A 433 11.66 8.48 -41.41
CA VAL A 433 11.95 7.10 -41.82
C VAL A 433 12.79 7.09 -43.10
N ARG A 434 13.82 6.24 -43.17
CA ARG A 434 14.68 6.11 -44.35
C ARG A 434 14.30 4.87 -45.17
N ARG A 435 13.69 5.08 -46.34
CA ARG A 435 13.32 4.04 -47.32
C ARG A 435 13.94 4.37 -48.68
N ASP A 436 14.49 3.37 -49.37
CA ASP A 436 15.13 3.49 -50.70
C ASP A 436 16.14 4.65 -50.82
N GLY A 437 16.93 4.85 -49.77
CA GLY A 437 17.93 5.92 -49.66
C GLY A 437 17.36 7.32 -49.36
N ARG A 438 16.05 7.53 -49.50
CA ARG A 438 15.32 8.78 -49.23
C ARG A 438 14.81 8.83 -47.79
N THR A 439 14.49 10.03 -47.30
CA THR A 439 13.88 10.22 -45.98
C THR A 439 12.44 10.70 -46.14
N VAL A 440 11.49 9.98 -45.53
CA VAL A 440 10.06 10.27 -45.51
C VAL A 440 9.64 10.65 -44.10
N THR A 441 8.81 11.68 -43.95
CA THR A 441 8.31 12.12 -42.65
C THR A 441 6.95 11.47 -42.38
N VAL A 442 6.86 10.63 -41.34
CA VAL A 442 5.64 9.90 -40.95
C VAL A 442 5.02 10.57 -39.70
N PRO A 443 3.71 10.90 -39.70
CA PRO A 443 3.02 11.38 -38.51
C PRO A 443 2.77 10.23 -37.53
N VAL A 444 3.02 10.49 -36.24
CA VAL A 444 2.83 9.53 -35.15
C VAL A 444 2.11 10.19 -33.99
N THR A 445 1.28 9.42 -33.28
CA THR A 445 0.87 9.73 -31.91
C THR A 445 1.90 9.10 -30.98
N VAL A 446 2.43 9.87 -30.03
CA VAL A 446 3.32 9.36 -28.99
C VAL A 446 2.52 8.83 -27.80
N GLY A 447 2.93 7.68 -27.28
CA GLY A 447 2.36 7.06 -26.07
C GLY A 447 3.35 7.09 -24.90
N LEU A 448 3.50 5.97 -24.22
CA LEU A 448 4.42 5.80 -23.09
C LEU A 448 5.89 6.05 -23.49
N ALA A 449 6.64 6.74 -22.65
CA ALA A 449 8.09 6.95 -22.82
C ALA A 449 8.87 6.30 -21.66
N ALA A 450 9.86 5.47 -21.98
CA ALA A 450 10.67 4.76 -20.99
C ALA A 450 12.03 4.36 -21.57
N ALA A 451 13.06 4.26 -20.72
CA ALA A 451 14.41 3.77 -21.09
C ALA A 451 15.05 4.43 -22.35
N GLY A 452 14.75 5.71 -22.61
CA GLY A 452 15.23 6.44 -23.80
C GLY A 452 14.46 6.14 -25.10
N LEU A 453 13.37 5.40 -25.01
CA LEU A 453 12.45 5.03 -26.09
C LEU A 453 11.07 5.66 -25.86
N VAL A 454 10.29 5.77 -26.94
CA VAL A 454 8.91 6.28 -26.96
C VAL A 454 8.05 5.34 -27.80
N GLU A 455 6.90 4.98 -27.28
CA GLU A 455 5.80 4.34 -28.01
C GLU A 455 5.31 5.25 -29.14
N VAL A 456 5.17 4.71 -30.36
CA VAL A 456 4.65 5.46 -31.51
C VAL A 456 3.55 4.69 -32.23
N THR A 457 2.35 5.25 -32.23
CA THR A 457 1.23 4.79 -33.05
C THR A 457 1.21 5.57 -34.36
N PRO A 458 1.49 4.95 -35.52
CA PRO A 458 1.59 5.66 -36.80
C PRO A 458 0.22 5.99 -37.39
N GLY A 459 0.08 7.22 -37.88
CA GLY A 459 -1.12 7.64 -38.62
C GLY A 459 -1.29 6.83 -39.91
N GLY A 460 -2.34 6.00 -39.97
CA GLY A 460 -2.66 5.21 -41.16
C GLY A 460 -1.71 4.04 -41.45
N GLY A 461 -1.03 3.50 -40.44
CA GLY A 461 -0.16 2.32 -40.60
C GLY A 461 1.13 2.57 -41.39
N ALA A 462 1.58 3.83 -41.49
CA ALA A 462 2.71 4.22 -42.33
C ALA A 462 4.12 3.92 -41.75
N LEU A 463 4.22 3.14 -40.67
CA LEU A 463 5.47 2.76 -39.98
C LEU A 463 5.34 1.31 -39.48
N ASP A 464 6.33 0.48 -39.79
CA ASP A 464 6.36 -0.94 -39.40
C ASP A 464 7.57 -1.28 -38.54
N GLU A 465 7.59 -2.49 -37.97
CA GLU A 465 8.78 -3.01 -37.30
C GLU A 465 9.93 -3.23 -38.30
N GLY A 466 11.16 -2.87 -37.91
CA GLY A 466 12.34 -2.90 -38.77
C GLY A 466 12.60 -1.63 -39.58
N ASP A 467 11.63 -0.70 -39.71
CA ASP A 467 11.82 0.58 -40.40
C ASP A 467 13.00 1.37 -39.83
N ARG A 468 13.76 2.06 -40.69
CA ARG A 468 14.98 2.76 -40.28
C ARG A 468 14.71 4.23 -39.96
N VAL A 469 14.35 4.52 -38.71
CA VAL A 469 14.14 5.90 -38.22
C VAL A 469 15.45 6.66 -38.00
N VAL A 470 15.46 7.94 -38.35
CA VAL A 470 16.62 8.86 -38.27
C VAL A 470 16.69 9.51 -36.89
N VAL A 471 17.78 9.23 -36.15
CA VAL A 471 18.08 9.83 -34.83
C VAL A 471 19.11 10.96 -34.90
N GLY A 472 19.93 10.99 -35.94
CA GLY A 472 21.00 11.98 -36.14
C GLY A 472 21.28 12.24 -37.62
N ARG A 473 22.08 13.28 -37.92
CA ARG A 473 22.51 13.65 -39.28
C ARG A 473 24.02 13.73 -39.36
#